data_AF-A0A3B9YZD2-F1
#
_entry.id   AF-A0A3B9YZD2-F1
#
_cell.length_a   1.000
_cell.length_b   1.000
_cell.length_c   1.000
_cell.angle_alpha   90.00
_cell.angle_beta   90.00
_cell.angle_gamma   90.00
#
_symmetry.space_group_name_H-M   'P 1'
#
loop_
_entity.id
_entity.type
_entity.pdbx_description
1 polymer ?
#
loop_
_entity_poly.entity_id
_entity_poly.type
_entity_poly.pdbx_seq_one_letter_code
_entity_poly.pdbx_strand_id
1 'polypeptide(L)' 'YAMIEAAAAQGWIDGERVMLESLLAFKRAGADGVLTYFALRAAKLLKQQDF' A
#
# COMPACT_ATOMS: atom_id res chain seq x y z
N TYR A 1 -5.63 6.59 1.24
CA TYR A 1 -4.90 6.67 2.52
C TYR A 1 -5.86 6.57 3.70
N ALA A 2 -6.61 7.62 4.06
CA ALA A 2 -7.41 7.66 5.29
C ALA A 2 -8.41 6.51 5.44
N MET A 3 -9.08 6.10 4.36
CA MET A 3 -10.00 4.95 4.40
C MET A 3 -9.30 3.63 4.75
N ILE A 4 -8.13 3.37 4.17
CA ILE A 4 -7.37 2.14 4.43
C ILE A 4 -6.86 2.15 5.87
N GLU A 5 -6.31 3.29 6.34
CA GLU A 5 -5.87 3.44 7.73
C GLU A 5 -7.02 3.26 8.72
N ALA A 6 -8.20 3.85 8.46
CA ALA A 6 -9.36 3.71 9.33
C ALA A 6 -9.87 2.27 9.38
N ALA A 7 -9.98 1.59 8.23
CA ALA A 7 -10.42 0.20 8.19
C ALA A 7 -9.41 -0.75 8.84
N ALA A 8 -8.11 -0.50 8.68
CA ALA A 8 -7.06 -1.25 9.35
C ALA A 8 -7.06 -1.04 10.86
N ALA A 9 -7.27 0.20 11.33
CA ALA A 9 -7.36 0.53 12.75
C ALA A 9 -8.55 -0.16 13.43
N GLN A 10 -9.64 -0.40 12.70
CA GLN A 10 -10.79 -1.17 13.19
C GLN A 10 -10.64 -2.69 13.00
N GLY A 11 -9.49 -3.16 12.50
CA GLY A 11 -9.23 -4.58 12.25
C GLY A 11 -10.09 -5.20 11.15
N TRP A 12 -10.75 -4.39 10.32
CA TRP A 12 -11.62 -4.87 9.23
C TRP A 12 -10.81 -5.46 8.06
N ILE A 13 -9.58 -5.00 7.91
CA ILE A 13 -8.66 -5.41 6.86
C ILE A 13 -7.24 -5.53 7.40
N ASP A 14 -6.44 -6.34 6.72
CA ASP A 14 -4.98 -6.26 6.84
C ASP A 14 -4.49 -5.00 6.11
N GLY A 15 -4.14 -3.98 6.89
CA GLY A 15 -3.78 -2.67 6.38
C GLY A 15 -2.56 -2.67 5.46
N GLU A 16 -1.51 -3.42 5.81
CA GLU A 16 -0.28 -3.45 5.01
C GLU A 16 -0.51 -4.19 3.68
N ARG A 17 -1.21 -5.34 3.74
CA ARG A 17 -1.54 -6.10 2.54
C ARG A 17 -2.43 -5.32 1.58
N VAL A 18 -3.53 -4.73 2.08
CA VAL A 18 -4.46 -3.94 1.24
C VAL A 18 -3.81 -2.67 0.70
N MET A 19 -2.94 -2.02 1.49
CA MET A 19 -2.14 -0.89 1.02
C MET A 19 -1.27 -1.29 -0.18
N LEU A 20 -0.49 -2.37 -0.07
CA LEU A 20 0.38 -2.84 -1.17
C LEU A 20 -0.43 -3.30 -2.39
N GLU A 21 -1.52 -4.02 -2.20
CA GLU A 21 -2.44 -4.42 -3.29
C GLU A 21 -3.03 -3.22 -4.02
N SER A 22 -3.40 -2.16 -3.30
CA SER A 22 -3.89 -0.91 -3.89
C SER A 22 -2.82 -0.24 -4.75
N LEU A 23 -1.57 -0.19 -4.28
CA LEU A 23 -0.44 0.36 -5.05
C LEU A 23 -0.12 -0.49 -6.29
N LEU A 24 -0.19 -1.81 -6.17
CA LEU A 24 -0.02 -2.73 -7.29
C LEU A 24 -1.13 -2.54 -8.33
N ALA A 25 -2.38 -2.31 -7.90
CA ALA A 25 -3.49 -2.03 -8.79
C ALA A 25 -3.27 -0.76 -9.62
N PHE A 26 -2.69 0.30 -9.04
CA PHE A 26 -2.31 1.51 -9.81
C PHE A 26 -1.23 1.21 -10.85
N LYS A 27 -0.19 0.43 -10.50
CA LYS A 27 0.83 0.02 -11.47
C LYS A 27 0.23 -0.80 -12.60
N ARG A 28 -0.67 -1.74 -12.29
CA ARG A 28 -1.42 -2.55 -13.27
C ARG A 28 -2.29 -1.70 -14.19
N ALA A 29 -2.86 -0.61 -13.68
CA ALA A 29 -3.63 0.34 -14.48
C ALA A 29 -2.75 1.20 -15.42
N GLY A 30 -1.42 1.04 -15.38
CA GLY A 30 -0.49 1.72 -16.26
C GLY A 30 0.21 2.93 -15.64
N ALA A 31 0.10 3.16 -14.32
CA ALA A 31 0.81 4.25 -13.68
C ALA A 31 2.33 3.98 -13.64
N ASP A 32 3.14 4.93 -14.12
CA ASP A 32 4.60 4.86 -14.04
C ASP A 32 5.13 5.22 -12.64
N GLY A 33 4.38 6.04 -11.89
CA GLY A 33 4.66 6.40 -10.51
C GLY A 33 3.39 6.73 -9.73
N VAL A 34 3.45 6.56 -8.40
CA VAL A 34 2.31 6.82 -7.50
C VAL A 34 2.77 7.74 -6.36
N LEU A 35 2.20 8.94 -6.29
CA LEU A 35 2.41 9.87 -5.16
C LEU A 35 1.44 9.51 -4.04
N THR A 36 1.97 9.11 -2.88
CA THR A 36 1.14 8.62 -1.77
C THR A 36 1.82 8.82 -0.43
N TYR A 37 1.04 9.09 0.61
CA TYR A 37 1.51 9.11 2.01
C TYR A 37 2.03 7.75 2.49
N PHE A 38 1.65 6.67 1.78
CA PHE A 38 2.16 5.33 2.05
C PHE A 38 3.58 5.09 1.53
N ALA A 39 4.19 6.04 0.81
CA ALA A 39 5.43 5.80 0.07
C ALA A 39 6.56 5.24 0.93
N LEU A 40 6.82 5.85 2.10
CA LEU A 40 7.88 5.39 3.01
C LEU A 40 7.58 4.00 3.60
N ARG A 41 6.32 3.71 3.93
CA ARG A 41 5.94 2.41 4.51
C ARG A 41 6.03 1.32 3.45
N ALA A 42 5.48 1.55 2.26
CA ALA A 42 5.56 0.64 1.13
C ALA A 42 7.02 0.35 0.74
N ALA A 43 7.88 1.38 0.68
CA ALA A 43 9.30 1.21 0.37
C ALA A 43 10.04 0.31 1.38
N LYS A 44 9.72 0.42 2.68
CA LYS A 44 10.30 -0.44 3.71
C LYS A 44 9.88 -1.89 3.55
N LEU A 45 8.59 -2.15 3.32
CA LEU A 45 8.06 -3.50 3.14
C LEU A 45 8.63 -4.16 1.88
N LEU A 46 8.68 -3.43 0.76
CA LEU A 46 9.25 -3.94 -0.48
C LEU A 46 10.75 -4.23 -0.37
N LYS A 47 11.48 -3.50 0.47
CA LYS A 47 12.90 -3.78 0.75
C LYS A 47 13.08 -5.03 1.60
N GLN A 48 12.12 -5.38 2.46
CA GLN A 48 12.18 -6.57 3.31
C GLN A 48 11.71 -7.83 2.56
N GLN A 49 10.86 -7.65 1.56
CA GLN A 49 10.51 -8.68 0.59
C GLN A 49 11.66 -8.82 -0.41
N ASP A 50 12.77 -9.40 0.03
CA ASP A 50 13.88 -9.78 -0.85
C ASP A 50 13.35 -10.73 -1.94
N PHE A 51 13.44 -10.30 -3.21
CA PHE A 51 13.36 -11.17 -4.38
C PHE A 51 14.72 -11.84 -4.62
#